data_AF-A0AAV9HWX0-F1
#
_entry.id   AF-A0AAV9HWX0-F1
#
_cell.length_a   1.000
_cell.length_b   1.000
_cell.length_c   1.000
_cell.angle_alpha   90.00
_cell.angle_beta   90.00
_cell.angle_gamma   90.00
#
_symmetry.space_group_name_H-M   'P 1'
#
loop_
_entity.id
_entity.type
_entity.pdbx_description
1 polymer ?
#
loop_
_entity_poly.entity_id
_entity_poly.type
_entity_poly.pdbx_seq_one_letter_code
_entity_poly.pdbx_strand_id
1 'polypeptide(L)'
;MENFPRTSEDLDVIVAKLQQQAHDEHKARISPSKLNDPHRHALVQAINNVLSTEIALDTYAQIIDGLPTAEVGFDRRSHHIWDGHAVDEHVELCPGAMEKAREFCPKWHLDMLAFNPQLIRDFRNAAPGTKVFATRLIELVAVAIHQFGALLYQLDFRVHQGDVDAAVTAIEPRPDYIEPELWGTIIPPPTIFYHIAYQCHDIYPEGVADMVGYWVEDRIFGGVVVFDRPAEQGADGNRNPNPPNIYLHPCRDRVTRRITQLSDEQQQALVDFFTKTGPEPPSSSPLPIIVGYKNRRRVDPEVAIVNLTICRDVWERKPPTLDEYFISTRRPRSSLDYPETLAFMILANGKAGNKLPEKLKDKLRSGELDDELGPDKKRLDLDKLLNERKS
;
A
#
# COMPACT_ATOMS: atom_id res chain seq x y z
N MET A 1 -7.37 15.60 18.56
CA MET A 1 -6.22 15.36 19.46
C MET A 1 -6.56 14.41 20.59
N GLU A 2 -7.81 14.34 21.05
CA GLU A 2 -8.23 13.44 22.14
C GLU A 2 -8.10 11.93 21.81
N ASN A 3 -8.07 11.56 20.52
CA ASN A 3 -8.08 10.15 20.11
C ASN A 3 -6.69 9.50 20.04
N PHE A 4 -5.59 10.26 20.22
CA PHE A 4 -4.24 9.70 20.18
C PHE A 4 -3.82 9.20 21.57
N PRO A 5 -3.13 8.04 21.68
CA PRO A 5 -2.49 7.61 22.91
C PRO A 5 -1.54 8.69 23.42
N ARG A 6 -1.61 9.03 24.72
CA ARG A 6 -0.79 10.10 25.30
C ARG A 6 0.47 9.57 25.96
N THR A 7 0.45 8.32 26.41
CA THR A 7 1.61 7.65 27.02
C THR A 7 1.89 6.31 26.35
N SER A 8 3.04 5.72 26.64
CA SER A 8 3.36 4.35 26.24
C SER A 8 2.39 3.35 26.87
N GLU A 9 1.97 3.56 28.12
CA GLU A 9 1.00 2.66 28.77
C GLU A 9 -0.38 2.72 28.09
N ASP A 10 -0.83 3.90 27.64
CA ASP A 10 -2.06 4.02 26.85
C ASP A 10 -1.97 3.21 25.55
N LEU A 11 -0.80 3.27 24.88
CA LEU A 11 -0.55 2.53 23.66
C LEU A 11 -0.54 1.03 23.91
N ASP A 12 0.11 0.55 24.97
CA ASP A 12 0.15 -0.88 25.33
C ASP A 12 -1.25 -1.45 25.56
N VAL A 13 -2.13 -0.72 26.25
CA VAL A 13 -3.53 -1.12 26.46
C VAL A 13 -4.28 -1.21 25.13
N ILE A 14 -4.04 -0.28 24.20
CA ILE A 14 -4.66 -0.33 22.87
C ILE A 14 -4.11 -1.49 22.06
N VAL A 15 -2.79 -1.71 22.06
CA VAL A 15 -2.12 -2.82 21.37
C VAL A 15 -2.67 -4.16 21.83
N ALA A 16 -2.81 -4.39 23.14
CA ALA A 16 -3.38 -5.62 23.67
C ALA A 16 -4.83 -5.86 23.19
N LYS A 17 -5.65 -4.80 23.12
CA LYS A 17 -7.02 -4.90 22.58
C LYS A 17 -7.03 -5.24 21.09
N LEU A 18 -6.17 -4.58 20.31
CA LEU A 18 -6.04 -4.83 18.88
C LEU A 18 -5.59 -6.27 18.61
N GLN A 19 -4.63 -6.78 19.38
CA GLN A 19 -4.15 -8.15 19.27
C GLN A 19 -5.26 -9.17 19.57
N GLN A 20 -6.01 -8.97 20.65
CA GLN A 20 -7.14 -9.84 20.99
C GLN A 20 -8.19 -9.83 19.87
N GLN A 21 -8.56 -8.64 19.38
CA GLN A 21 -9.52 -8.50 18.30
C GLN A 21 -9.02 -9.16 17.00
N ALA A 22 -7.75 -8.99 16.64
CA ALA A 22 -7.15 -9.60 15.46
C ALA A 22 -7.27 -11.13 15.51
N HIS A 23 -6.92 -11.73 16.65
CA HIS A 23 -7.04 -13.18 16.83
C HIS A 23 -8.50 -13.67 16.79
N ASP A 24 -9.43 -12.94 17.40
CA ASP A 24 -10.85 -13.31 17.39
C ASP A 24 -11.45 -13.22 15.99
N GLU A 25 -11.16 -12.15 15.26
CA GLU A 25 -11.60 -11.98 13.87
C GLU A 25 -10.98 -13.01 12.94
N HIS A 26 -9.70 -13.33 13.10
CA HIS A 26 -9.02 -14.37 12.32
C HIS A 26 -9.64 -15.75 12.57
N LYS A 27 -9.87 -16.13 13.83
CA LYS A 27 -10.54 -17.40 14.19
C LYS A 27 -11.97 -17.48 13.67
N ALA A 28 -12.64 -16.34 13.54
CA ALA A 28 -14.00 -16.28 13.02
C ALA A 28 -14.08 -16.34 11.48
N ARG A 29 -12.94 -16.31 10.76
CA ARG A 29 -12.94 -16.36 9.29
C ARG A 29 -13.57 -17.66 8.78
N ILE A 30 -14.24 -17.56 7.63
CA ILE A 30 -14.94 -18.68 7.00
C ILE A 30 -14.44 -18.90 5.57
N SER A 31 -14.48 -20.17 5.14
CA SER A 31 -14.24 -20.51 3.73
C SER A 31 -15.30 -19.86 2.83
N PRO A 32 -14.93 -19.33 1.66
CA PRO A 32 -15.86 -18.79 0.67
C PRO A 32 -16.62 -19.88 -0.10
N SER A 33 -16.43 -21.17 0.22
CA SER A 33 -17.10 -22.32 -0.41
C SER A 33 -18.63 -22.23 -0.45
N LYS A 34 -19.25 -21.43 0.43
CA LYS A 34 -20.71 -21.20 0.49
C LYS A 34 -21.22 -20.09 -0.43
N LEU A 35 -20.37 -19.45 -1.23
CA LEU A 35 -20.81 -18.49 -2.25
C LEU A 35 -21.65 -19.20 -3.33
N ASN A 36 -22.67 -18.52 -3.84
CA ASN A 36 -23.43 -19.02 -4.99
C ASN A 36 -22.57 -18.97 -6.27
N ASP A 37 -22.97 -19.72 -7.30
CA ASP A 37 -22.15 -19.91 -8.51
C ASP A 37 -21.70 -18.59 -9.17
N PRO A 38 -22.57 -17.57 -9.36
CA PRO A 38 -22.13 -16.30 -9.95
C PRO A 38 -21.07 -15.56 -9.13
N HIS A 39 -21.23 -15.48 -7.80
CA HIS A 39 -20.28 -14.78 -6.93
C HIS A 39 -18.97 -15.55 -6.82
N ARG A 40 -19.06 -16.89 -6.69
CA ARG A 40 -17.91 -17.77 -6.67
C ARG A 40 -17.11 -17.66 -7.96
N HIS A 41 -17.79 -17.70 -9.11
CA HIS A 41 -17.15 -17.57 -10.41
C HIS A 41 -16.44 -16.22 -10.56
N ALA A 42 -17.09 -15.12 -10.20
CA ALA A 42 -16.49 -13.79 -10.27
C ALA A 42 -15.25 -13.66 -9.39
N LEU A 43 -15.29 -14.17 -8.15
CA LEU A 43 -14.14 -14.14 -7.26
C LEU A 43 -12.98 -14.99 -7.79
N VAL A 44 -13.28 -16.20 -8.27
CA VAL A 44 -12.25 -17.10 -8.84
C VAL A 44 -11.62 -16.50 -10.09
N GLN A 45 -12.44 -15.93 -10.98
CA GLN A 45 -11.95 -15.26 -12.18
C GLN A 45 -11.04 -14.08 -11.82
N ALA A 46 -11.44 -13.26 -10.86
CA ALA A 46 -10.66 -12.10 -10.44
C ALA A 46 -9.30 -12.50 -9.86
N ILE A 47 -9.27 -13.50 -8.97
CA ILE A 47 -8.02 -14.01 -8.38
C ILE A 47 -7.13 -14.61 -9.48
N ASN A 48 -7.69 -15.43 -10.38
CA ASN A 48 -6.95 -15.98 -11.53
C ASN A 48 -6.34 -14.88 -12.40
N ASN A 49 -7.09 -13.83 -12.70
CA ASN A 49 -6.61 -12.72 -13.52
C ASN A 49 -5.41 -12.04 -12.84
N VAL A 50 -5.46 -11.79 -11.53
CA VAL A 50 -4.32 -11.23 -10.78
C VAL A 50 -3.13 -12.19 -10.76
N LEU A 51 -3.33 -13.45 -10.39
CA LEU A 51 -2.25 -14.45 -10.29
C LEU A 51 -1.61 -14.78 -11.65
N SER A 52 -2.31 -14.52 -12.76
CA SER A 52 -1.77 -14.67 -14.12
C SER A 52 -0.88 -13.51 -14.58
N THR A 53 -0.79 -12.42 -13.81
CA THR A 53 0.07 -11.28 -14.15
C THR A 53 1.54 -11.61 -13.89
N GLU A 54 2.42 -11.05 -14.71
CA GLU A 54 3.87 -11.15 -14.53
C GLU A 54 4.29 -10.59 -13.16
N ILE A 55 3.76 -9.42 -12.77
CA ILE A 55 4.07 -8.82 -11.46
C ILE A 55 3.68 -9.72 -10.27
N ALA A 56 2.56 -10.45 -10.35
CA ALA A 56 2.19 -11.39 -9.30
C ALA A 56 3.16 -12.57 -9.25
N LEU A 57 3.45 -13.16 -10.41
CA LEU A 57 4.37 -14.30 -10.51
C LEU A 57 5.77 -13.94 -10.00
N ASP A 58 6.32 -12.79 -10.41
CA ASP A 58 7.62 -12.29 -9.96
C ASP A 58 7.64 -11.99 -8.46
N THR A 59 6.54 -11.44 -7.91
CA THR A 59 6.42 -11.15 -6.48
C THR A 59 6.46 -12.45 -5.66
N TYR A 60 5.71 -13.48 -6.07
CA TYR A 60 5.71 -14.77 -5.37
C TYR A 60 7.01 -15.55 -5.57
N ALA A 61 7.64 -15.44 -6.74
CA ALA A 61 8.95 -16.04 -6.98
C ALA A 61 10.02 -15.49 -6.04
N GLN A 62 9.99 -14.18 -5.71
CA GLN A 62 10.91 -13.59 -4.72
C GLN A 62 10.68 -14.13 -3.30
N ILE A 63 9.43 -14.37 -2.90
CA ILE A 63 9.14 -15.02 -1.60
C ILE A 63 9.69 -16.45 -1.58
N ILE A 64 9.52 -17.19 -2.69
CA ILE A 64 10.03 -18.57 -2.83
C ILE A 64 11.56 -18.59 -2.82
N ASP A 65 12.19 -17.61 -3.47
CA ASP A 65 13.63 -17.39 -3.41
C ASP A 65 14.05 -17.22 -1.95
N GLY A 66 13.44 -16.27 -1.25
CA GLY A 66 13.74 -15.92 0.14
C GLY A 66 14.32 -14.52 0.26
N LEU A 67 14.76 -13.91 -0.85
CA LEU A 67 15.15 -12.50 -0.93
C LEU A 67 14.47 -11.80 -2.11
N PRO A 68 14.15 -10.49 -1.97
CA PRO A 68 13.73 -9.69 -3.10
C PRO A 68 14.94 -9.45 -4.01
N THR A 69 14.68 -9.15 -5.28
CA THR A 69 15.75 -8.66 -6.15
C THR A 69 16.19 -7.26 -5.71
N ALA A 70 17.41 -6.86 -6.07
CA ALA A 70 17.96 -5.54 -5.77
C ALA A 70 17.01 -4.42 -6.23
N GLU A 71 16.47 -4.52 -7.45
CA GLU A 71 15.50 -3.56 -7.97
C GLU A 71 14.30 -3.39 -7.04
N VAL A 72 13.71 -4.50 -6.59
CA VAL A 72 12.54 -4.48 -5.69
C VAL A 72 12.91 -4.01 -4.29
N GLY A 73 14.09 -4.39 -3.80
CA GLY A 73 14.63 -3.92 -2.53
C GLY A 73 14.78 -2.41 -2.49
N PHE A 74 15.40 -1.82 -3.52
CA PHE A 74 15.64 -0.38 -3.63
C PHE A 74 14.40 0.44 -4.03
N ASP A 75 13.43 -0.16 -4.74
CA ASP A 75 12.15 0.49 -5.10
C ASP A 75 11.23 0.73 -3.89
N ARG A 76 11.71 0.63 -2.65
CA ARG A 76 10.94 0.86 -1.44
C ARG A 76 11.43 2.08 -0.67
N ARG A 77 10.50 2.91 -0.19
CA ARG A 77 10.81 3.95 0.81
C ARG A 77 11.41 3.35 2.07
N SER A 78 12.45 3.98 2.61
CA SER A 78 13.13 3.51 3.82
C SER A 78 13.51 2.02 3.73
N HIS A 79 14.17 1.65 2.63
CA HIS A 79 14.47 0.26 2.34
C HIS A 79 15.49 -0.38 3.29
N HIS A 80 16.28 0.40 4.05
CA HIS A 80 17.32 -0.13 4.96
C HIS A 80 18.28 -1.11 4.27
N ILE A 81 18.49 -0.92 2.97
CA ILE A 81 19.50 -1.59 2.14
C ILE A 81 20.53 -0.52 1.80
N TRP A 82 21.81 -0.83 1.99
CA TRP A 82 22.93 0.07 1.71
C TRP A 82 23.93 -0.61 0.77
N ASP A 83 24.91 0.15 0.30
CA ASP A 83 26.00 -0.36 -0.55
C ASP A 83 26.73 -1.52 0.15
N GLY A 84 26.75 -2.70 -0.49
CA GLY A 84 27.33 -3.92 0.09
C GLY A 84 26.39 -4.72 1.01
N HIS A 85 25.11 -4.36 1.10
CA HIS A 85 24.09 -5.24 1.67
C HIS A 85 23.89 -6.48 0.77
N ALA A 86 23.60 -7.66 1.32
CA ALA A 86 23.49 -8.90 0.52
C ALA A 86 22.46 -8.85 -0.63
N VAL A 87 21.38 -8.08 -0.45
CA VAL A 87 20.37 -7.83 -1.51
C VAL A 87 20.88 -6.93 -2.64
N ASP A 88 21.89 -6.10 -2.40
CA ASP A 88 22.46 -5.20 -3.41
C ASP A 88 22.97 -5.96 -4.65
N GLU A 89 23.58 -7.14 -4.42
CA GLU A 89 24.08 -8.01 -5.48
C GLU A 89 23.03 -9.00 -6.02
N HIS A 90 21.83 -9.06 -5.43
CA HIS A 90 20.78 -10.01 -5.82
C HIS A 90 19.97 -9.49 -7.01
N VAL A 91 20.60 -9.39 -8.19
CA VAL A 91 19.98 -8.79 -9.38
C VAL A 91 18.94 -9.70 -10.03
N GLU A 92 19.16 -11.01 -10.01
CA GLU A 92 18.28 -12.02 -10.59
C GLU A 92 17.87 -13.05 -9.53
N LEU A 93 16.69 -13.64 -9.72
CA LEU A 93 16.22 -14.76 -8.89
C LEU A 93 17.17 -15.96 -8.99
N CYS A 94 17.34 -16.68 -7.89
CA CYS A 94 18.08 -17.93 -7.88
C CYS A 94 17.37 -19.01 -8.73
N PRO A 95 18.14 -19.95 -9.32
CA PRO A 95 17.58 -21.03 -10.12
C PRO A 95 16.48 -21.82 -9.39
N GLY A 96 15.33 -22.00 -10.03
CA GLY A 96 14.20 -22.78 -9.49
C GLY A 96 13.13 -21.95 -8.78
N ALA A 97 13.40 -20.70 -8.39
CA ALA A 97 12.42 -19.85 -7.73
C ALA A 97 11.22 -19.55 -8.64
N MET A 98 11.50 -19.12 -9.87
CA MET A 98 10.49 -18.80 -10.89
C MET A 98 9.73 -20.06 -11.34
N GLU A 99 10.43 -21.17 -11.57
CA GLU A 99 9.81 -22.45 -11.95
C GLU A 99 8.82 -22.92 -10.88
N LYS A 100 9.20 -22.81 -9.61
CA LYS A 100 8.35 -23.21 -8.49
C LYS A 100 7.17 -22.25 -8.32
N ALA A 101 7.33 -20.96 -8.56
CA ALA A 101 6.21 -20.01 -8.62
C ALA A 101 5.22 -20.41 -9.73
N ARG A 102 5.71 -20.72 -10.94
CA ARG A 102 4.88 -21.18 -12.07
C ARG A 102 4.20 -22.52 -11.80
N GLU A 103 4.79 -23.37 -10.97
CA GLU A 103 4.19 -24.63 -10.55
C GLU A 103 3.09 -24.41 -9.49
N PHE A 104 3.34 -23.53 -8.51
CA PHE A 104 2.51 -23.40 -7.32
C PHE A 104 1.34 -22.42 -7.51
N CYS A 105 1.57 -21.27 -8.17
CA CYS A 105 0.54 -20.25 -8.39
C CYS A 105 -0.72 -20.83 -9.04
N PRO A 106 -0.66 -21.68 -10.10
CA PRO A 106 -1.86 -22.27 -10.71
C PRO A 106 -2.59 -23.30 -9.84
N LYS A 107 -1.95 -23.82 -8.78
CA LYS A 107 -2.52 -24.83 -7.87
C LYS A 107 -3.35 -24.21 -6.74
N TRP A 108 -3.45 -22.88 -6.69
CA TRP A 108 -4.28 -22.21 -5.69
C TRP A 108 -5.74 -22.69 -5.79
N HIS A 109 -6.42 -22.75 -4.65
CA HIS A 109 -7.84 -23.06 -4.59
C HIS A 109 -8.54 -22.27 -3.49
N LEU A 110 -9.84 -22.03 -3.65
CA LEU A 110 -10.61 -21.25 -2.67
C LEU A 110 -10.55 -21.81 -1.24
N ASP A 111 -10.33 -23.12 -1.06
CA ASP A 111 -10.25 -23.74 0.26
C ASP A 111 -8.94 -23.43 1.02
N MET A 112 -7.95 -22.78 0.36
CA MET A 112 -6.76 -22.22 1.02
C MET A 112 -7.07 -20.89 1.70
N LEU A 113 -8.23 -20.28 1.40
CA LEU A 113 -8.55 -18.91 1.79
C LEU A 113 -9.67 -18.89 2.81
N ALA A 114 -9.57 -17.96 3.77
CA ALA A 114 -10.59 -17.71 4.76
C ALA A 114 -10.88 -16.21 4.85
N PHE A 115 -12.15 -15.82 4.87
CA PHE A 115 -12.57 -14.43 4.81
C PHE A 115 -13.41 -14.04 6.01
N ASN A 116 -13.45 -12.73 6.30
CA ASN A 116 -14.37 -12.19 7.28
C ASN A 116 -15.82 -12.58 6.92
N PRO A 117 -16.60 -13.16 7.86
CA PRO A 117 -17.96 -13.61 7.57
C PRO A 117 -18.90 -12.50 7.10
N GLN A 118 -18.72 -11.28 7.61
CA GLN A 118 -19.51 -10.12 7.20
C GLN A 118 -19.19 -9.72 5.76
N LEU A 119 -17.91 -9.71 5.37
CA LEU A 119 -17.49 -9.44 4.00
C LEU A 119 -18.10 -10.45 3.01
N ILE A 120 -18.06 -11.75 3.34
CA ILE A 120 -18.69 -12.79 2.50
C ILE A 120 -20.20 -12.60 2.39
N ARG A 121 -20.88 -12.30 3.51
CA ARG A 121 -22.32 -12.01 3.50
C ARG A 121 -22.65 -10.80 2.62
N ASP A 122 -21.86 -9.74 2.74
CA ASP A 122 -22.07 -8.50 2.01
C ASP A 122 -21.81 -8.66 0.52
N PHE A 123 -20.75 -9.38 0.15
CA PHE A 123 -20.50 -9.74 -1.24
C PHE A 123 -21.66 -10.54 -1.81
N ARG A 124 -22.11 -11.59 -1.13
CA ARG A 124 -23.24 -12.44 -1.56
C ARG A 124 -24.56 -11.66 -1.76
N ASN A 125 -24.77 -10.61 -0.96
CA ASN A 125 -25.97 -9.79 -1.02
C ASN A 125 -25.87 -8.67 -2.07
N ALA A 126 -24.68 -8.41 -2.61
CA ALA A 126 -24.48 -7.38 -3.61
C ALA A 126 -24.87 -7.88 -5.01
N ALA A 127 -25.70 -7.14 -5.73
CA ALA A 127 -26.09 -7.52 -7.07
C ALA A 127 -24.88 -7.39 -8.05
N PRO A 128 -24.57 -8.42 -8.86
CA PRO A 128 -23.53 -8.33 -9.88
C PRO A 128 -23.71 -7.10 -10.79
N GLY A 129 -22.60 -6.45 -11.15
CA GLY A 129 -22.59 -5.22 -11.95
C GLY A 129 -22.87 -3.92 -11.18
N THR A 130 -23.14 -3.99 -9.87
CA THR A 130 -23.28 -2.79 -9.03
C THR A 130 -21.93 -2.32 -8.45
N LYS A 131 -21.86 -1.04 -8.07
CA LYS A 131 -20.69 -0.48 -7.36
C LYS A 131 -20.40 -1.22 -6.06
N VAL A 132 -21.44 -1.64 -5.33
CA VAL A 132 -21.28 -2.42 -4.08
C VAL A 132 -20.61 -3.77 -4.37
N PHE A 133 -21.06 -4.49 -5.41
CA PHE A 133 -20.46 -5.74 -5.81
C PHE A 133 -18.99 -5.56 -6.21
N ALA A 134 -18.71 -4.54 -7.02
CA ALA A 134 -17.35 -4.20 -7.44
C ALA A 134 -16.41 -3.93 -6.25
N THR A 135 -16.82 -3.08 -5.29
CA THR A 135 -16.01 -2.77 -4.11
C THR A 135 -15.74 -4.02 -3.26
N ARG A 136 -16.75 -4.87 -3.04
CA ARG A 136 -16.60 -6.11 -2.26
C ARG A 136 -15.73 -7.14 -2.98
N LEU A 137 -15.81 -7.21 -4.31
CA LEU A 137 -14.91 -8.03 -5.11
C LEU A 137 -13.46 -7.57 -4.96
N ILE A 138 -13.19 -6.26 -5.05
CA ILE A 138 -11.84 -5.69 -4.85
C ILE A 138 -11.30 -6.02 -3.46
N GLU A 139 -12.13 -5.86 -2.42
CA GLU A 139 -11.75 -6.20 -1.04
C GLU A 139 -11.41 -7.68 -0.86
N LEU A 140 -12.24 -8.59 -1.39
CA LEU A 140 -11.99 -10.03 -1.35
C LEU A 140 -10.71 -10.42 -2.12
N VAL A 141 -10.47 -9.80 -3.29
CA VAL A 141 -9.27 -10.10 -4.09
C VAL A 141 -8.01 -9.62 -3.37
N ALA A 142 -8.01 -8.42 -2.78
CA ALA A 142 -6.87 -7.93 -2.00
C ALA A 142 -6.55 -8.88 -0.82
N VAL A 143 -7.59 -9.30 -0.08
CA VAL A 143 -7.45 -10.27 1.03
C VAL A 143 -6.95 -11.64 0.57
N ALA A 144 -7.38 -12.11 -0.61
CA ALA A 144 -6.91 -13.38 -1.17
C ALA A 144 -5.42 -13.33 -1.54
N ILE A 145 -4.99 -12.25 -2.20
CA ILE A 145 -3.61 -12.04 -2.63
C ILE A 145 -2.66 -11.89 -1.43
N HIS A 146 -3.12 -11.18 -0.40
CA HIS A 146 -2.44 -11.09 0.90
C HIS A 146 -2.24 -12.47 1.53
N GLN A 147 -3.32 -13.24 1.70
CA GLN A 147 -3.27 -14.58 2.31
C GLN A 147 -2.39 -15.54 1.51
N PHE A 148 -2.43 -15.47 0.18
CA PHE A 148 -1.59 -16.33 -0.64
C PHE A 148 -0.10 -16.01 -0.46
N GLY A 149 0.26 -14.74 -0.29
CA GLY A 149 1.61 -14.31 0.08
C GLY A 149 2.05 -14.82 1.45
N ALA A 150 1.19 -14.66 2.46
CA ALA A 150 1.43 -15.17 3.82
C ALA A 150 1.62 -16.69 3.83
N LEU A 151 0.75 -17.44 3.13
CA LEU A 151 0.82 -18.89 2.99
C LEU A 151 2.14 -19.33 2.32
N LEU A 152 2.51 -18.69 1.21
CA LEU A 152 3.75 -19.00 0.50
C LEU A 152 4.98 -18.78 1.38
N TYR A 153 4.99 -17.71 2.17
CA TYR A 153 6.07 -17.43 3.10
C TYR A 153 6.16 -18.51 4.21
N GLN A 154 5.01 -18.94 4.76
CA GLN A 154 4.96 -19.99 5.77
C GLN A 154 5.39 -21.37 5.26
N LEU A 155 5.23 -21.65 3.95
CA LEU A 155 5.75 -22.87 3.33
C LEU A 155 7.29 -22.89 3.27
N ASP A 156 7.93 -21.73 3.45
CA ASP A 156 9.36 -21.57 3.70
C ASP A 156 10.25 -22.29 2.67
N PHE A 157 9.93 -22.12 1.38
CA PHE A 157 10.68 -22.79 0.32
C PHE A 157 12.16 -22.39 0.27
N ARG A 158 12.45 -21.10 0.57
CA ARG A 158 13.78 -20.47 0.67
C ARG A 158 14.83 -21.11 -0.25
N VAL A 159 14.60 -21.07 -1.56
CA VAL A 159 15.50 -21.71 -2.54
C VAL A 159 16.77 -20.89 -2.83
N HIS A 160 16.91 -19.71 -2.23
CA HIS A 160 18.07 -18.84 -2.34
C HIS A 160 19.37 -19.59 -2.01
N GLN A 161 20.42 -19.34 -2.79
CA GLN A 161 21.71 -20.04 -2.65
C GLN A 161 22.67 -19.37 -1.65
N GLY A 162 22.36 -18.16 -1.18
CA GLY A 162 23.08 -17.42 -0.14
C GLY A 162 22.45 -17.53 1.25
N ASP A 163 23.02 -16.79 2.20
CA ASP A 163 22.51 -16.73 3.58
C ASP A 163 21.40 -15.68 3.71
N VAL A 164 20.16 -16.15 3.61
CA VAL A 164 18.94 -15.32 3.76
C VAL A 164 18.88 -14.69 5.15
N ASP A 165 19.23 -15.42 6.21
CA ASP A 165 19.11 -14.91 7.58
C ASP A 165 20.15 -13.82 7.86
N ALA A 166 21.38 -13.98 7.34
CA ALA A 166 22.38 -12.92 7.39
C ALA A 166 21.92 -11.67 6.62
N ALA A 167 21.28 -11.83 5.45
CA ALA A 167 20.74 -10.71 4.69
C ALA A 167 19.61 -9.99 5.43
N VAL A 168 18.70 -10.72 6.09
CA VAL A 168 17.57 -10.12 6.83
C VAL A 168 18.03 -9.45 8.14
N THR A 169 19.01 -10.03 8.84
CA THR A 169 19.49 -9.53 10.14
C THR A 169 20.65 -8.54 10.04
N ALA A 170 21.06 -8.19 8.83
CA ALA A 170 22.12 -7.20 8.61
C ALA A 170 21.74 -5.86 9.24
N ILE A 171 22.72 -5.24 9.92
CA ILE A 171 22.58 -3.90 10.51
C ILE A 171 23.49 -2.96 9.73
N GLU A 172 22.94 -1.82 9.31
CA GLU A 172 23.69 -0.81 8.58
C GLU A 172 24.91 -0.37 9.40
N PRO A 173 26.13 -0.48 8.86
CA PRO A 173 27.32 -0.04 9.55
C PRO A 173 27.24 1.47 9.78
N ARG A 174 27.57 1.90 10.99
CA ARG A 174 27.67 3.33 11.31
C ARG A 174 28.68 4.00 10.35
N PRO A 175 28.29 5.08 9.65
CA PRO A 175 29.24 5.85 8.86
C PRO A 175 30.32 6.48 9.75
N ASP A 176 31.58 6.42 9.32
CA ASP A 176 32.73 6.89 10.12
C ASP A 176 32.63 8.35 10.59
N TYR A 177 31.88 9.19 9.86
CA TYR A 177 31.71 10.61 10.14
C TYR A 177 30.56 10.95 11.12
N ILE A 178 29.79 9.95 11.59
CA ILE A 178 28.70 10.14 12.55
C ILE A 178 29.13 9.59 13.91
N GLU A 179 29.14 10.42 14.95
CA GLU A 179 29.47 9.96 16.31
C GLU A 179 28.54 8.82 16.78
N PRO A 180 29.05 7.82 17.53
CA PRO A 180 28.26 6.67 17.99
C PRO A 180 26.96 7.05 18.71
N GLU A 181 26.97 8.13 19.50
CA GLU A 181 25.81 8.61 20.27
C GLU A 181 24.72 9.22 19.38
N LEU A 182 25.05 9.59 18.14
CA LEU A 182 24.12 10.13 17.15
C LEU A 182 23.63 9.06 16.17
N TRP A 183 24.31 7.91 16.11
CA TRP A 183 23.89 6.77 15.30
C TRP A 183 22.92 5.88 16.08
N GLY A 184 21.63 6.16 15.92
CA GLY A 184 20.60 5.27 16.45
C GLY A 184 20.72 3.88 15.81
N THR A 185 20.77 2.83 16.64
CA THR A 185 20.72 1.46 16.13
C THR A 185 19.34 1.18 15.56
N ILE A 186 19.25 1.04 14.23
CA ILE A 186 18.03 0.60 13.55
C ILE A 186 17.97 -0.91 13.69
N ILE A 187 16.94 -1.41 14.38
CA ILE A 187 16.67 -2.84 14.46
C ILE A 187 16.07 -3.27 13.11
N PRO A 188 16.69 -4.21 12.39
CA PRO A 188 16.13 -4.68 11.13
C PRO A 188 14.80 -5.39 11.39
N PRO A 189 13.81 -5.22 10.50
CA PRO A 189 12.56 -5.95 10.61
C PRO A 189 12.80 -7.46 10.47
N PRO A 190 11.89 -8.31 11.01
CA PRO A 190 12.06 -9.76 11.05
C PRO A 190 11.99 -10.44 9.66
N THR A 191 11.76 -9.67 8.61
CA THR A 191 11.79 -10.08 7.21
C THR A 191 12.12 -8.86 6.37
N ILE A 192 12.72 -9.05 5.20
CA ILE A 192 12.96 -7.98 4.23
C ILE A 192 11.71 -7.67 3.38
N PHE A 193 10.76 -8.60 3.32
CA PHE A 193 9.47 -8.47 2.64
C PHE A 193 8.47 -7.73 3.54
N TYR A 194 8.59 -6.41 3.64
CA TYR A 194 7.69 -5.60 4.45
C TYR A 194 7.32 -4.28 3.78
N HIS A 195 6.12 -3.80 4.09
CA HIS A 195 5.69 -2.43 3.85
C HIS A 195 5.98 -1.59 5.11
N ILE A 196 6.54 -0.37 4.97
CA ILE A 196 7.01 0.43 6.11
C ILE A 196 5.97 0.71 7.20
N ALA A 197 4.71 0.90 6.81
CA ALA A 197 3.60 1.13 7.73
C ALA A 197 2.96 -0.14 8.34
N TYR A 198 3.22 -1.33 7.81
CA TYR A 198 2.54 -2.58 8.21
C TYR A 198 3.53 -3.59 8.78
N GLN A 199 4.16 -3.22 9.90
CA GLN A 199 5.20 -4.01 10.57
C GLN A 199 4.75 -4.57 11.93
N CYS A 200 3.45 -4.52 12.24
CA CYS A 200 2.89 -4.87 13.54
C CYS A 200 2.68 -6.38 13.73
N HIS A 201 3.70 -7.18 13.40
CA HIS A 201 3.67 -8.64 13.51
C HIS A 201 3.41 -9.17 14.93
N ASP A 202 3.58 -8.34 15.95
CA ASP A 202 3.22 -8.67 17.32
C ASP A 202 1.69 -8.67 17.56
N ILE A 203 0.93 -7.96 16.73
CA ILE A 203 -0.54 -7.91 16.76
C ILE A 203 -1.14 -8.87 15.73
N TYR A 204 -0.44 -9.10 14.61
CA TYR A 204 -0.98 -9.83 13.48
C TYR A 204 -1.24 -11.31 13.82
N PRO A 205 -2.41 -11.87 13.43
CA PRO A 205 -2.77 -13.25 13.75
C PRO A 205 -1.79 -14.28 13.21
N GLU A 206 -1.18 -14.02 12.05
CA GLU A 206 -0.17 -14.87 11.40
C GLU A 206 1.25 -14.29 11.53
N GLY A 207 1.42 -13.29 12.39
CA GLY A 207 2.71 -12.69 12.72
C GLY A 207 3.44 -12.09 11.53
N VAL A 208 4.67 -12.53 11.29
CA VAL A 208 5.51 -12.05 10.19
C VAL A 208 4.91 -12.37 8.83
N ALA A 209 4.14 -13.45 8.70
CA ALA A 209 3.52 -13.82 7.42
C ALA A 209 2.52 -12.76 6.94
N ASP A 210 1.76 -12.13 7.84
CA ASP A 210 0.88 -11.00 7.50
C ASP A 210 1.69 -9.78 7.03
N MET A 211 2.90 -9.52 7.56
CA MET A 211 3.78 -8.46 7.03
C MET A 211 4.13 -8.72 5.56
N VAL A 212 4.45 -9.98 5.22
CA VAL A 212 4.72 -10.39 3.84
C VAL A 212 3.49 -10.25 2.98
N GLY A 213 2.30 -10.60 3.48
CA GLY A 213 1.03 -10.38 2.79
C GLY A 213 0.81 -8.92 2.41
N TYR A 214 1.09 -7.97 3.31
CA TYR A 214 1.00 -6.53 3.00
C TYR A 214 2.06 -6.08 1.98
N TRP A 215 3.26 -6.64 2.04
CA TRP A 215 4.29 -6.40 1.02
C TRP A 215 3.84 -6.90 -0.36
N VAL A 216 3.22 -8.09 -0.44
CA VAL A 216 2.66 -8.63 -1.68
C VAL A 216 1.59 -7.70 -2.26
N GLU A 217 0.69 -7.18 -1.43
CA GLU A 217 -0.32 -6.22 -1.87
C GLU A 217 0.34 -4.95 -2.44
N ASP A 218 1.36 -4.41 -1.77
CA ASP A 218 2.09 -3.24 -2.26
C ASP A 218 2.74 -3.48 -3.62
N ARG A 219 3.38 -4.64 -3.81
CA ARG A 219 4.03 -4.98 -5.08
C ARG A 219 3.02 -5.16 -6.21
N ILE A 220 1.95 -5.92 -5.97
CA ILE A 220 0.98 -6.32 -7.00
C ILE A 220 -0.03 -5.21 -7.29
N PHE A 221 -0.63 -4.60 -6.28
CA PHE A 221 -1.63 -3.55 -6.46
C PHE A 221 -1.01 -2.15 -6.61
N GLY A 222 0.24 -1.96 -6.21
CA GLY A 222 0.86 -0.63 -6.10
C GLY A 222 0.63 0.04 -4.74
N GLY A 223 0.09 -0.70 -3.77
CA GLY A 223 -0.11 -0.27 -2.39
C GLY A 223 -1.03 -1.24 -1.63
N VAL A 224 -0.99 -1.19 -0.30
CA VAL A 224 -1.95 -1.94 0.53
C VAL A 224 -3.36 -1.38 0.32
N VAL A 225 -4.33 -2.25 0.04
CA VAL A 225 -5.71 -1.84 -0.28
C VAL A 225 -6.51 -1.63 1.01
N VAL A 226 -6.98 -0.41 1.25
CA VAL A 226 -7.72 -0.02 2.46
C VAL A 226 -9.01 0.76 2.14
N PHE A 227 -9.94 0.82 3.09
CA PHE A 227 -11.31 1.30 2.87
C PHE A 227 -11.72 2.33 3.92
N ASP A 228 -12.53 3.34 3.57
CA ASP A 228 -13.10 4.26 4.56
C ASP A 228 -14.31 3.65 5.27
N ARG A 229 -14.04 2.78 6.25
CA ARG A 229 -15.09 2.05 7.00
C ARG A 229 -16.25 2.93 7.52
N PRO A 230 -16.05 4.19 7.95
CA PRO A 230 -17.16 5.05 8.38
C PRO A 230 -18.12 5.43 7.25
N ALA A 231 -17.69 5.46 5.99
CA ALA A 231 -18.58 5.76 4.88
C ALA A 231 -19.65 4.67 4.68
N GLU A 232 -19.44 3.47 5.20
CA GLU A 232 -20.46 2.41 5.21
C GLU A 232 -21.59 2.68 6.22
N GLN A 233 -21.35 3.57 7.18
CA GLN A 233 -22.31 4.00 8.19
C GLN A 233 -22.95 5.31 7.70
N GLY A 234 -24.26 5.28 7.45
CA GLY A 234 -25.07 6.44 7.13
C GLY A 234 -25.14 7.42 8.30
N ALA A 235 -25.44 8.69 8.00
CA ALA A 235 -25.47 9.77 8.98
C ALA A 235 -26.50 9.58 10.12
N ASP A 236 -27.46 8.70 9.91
CA ASP A 236 -28.52 8.31 10.84
C ASP A 236 -28.22 7.00 11.61
N GLY A 237 -27.01 6.44 11.44
CA GLY A 237 -26.62 5.14 11.98
C GLY A 237 -27.15 3.94 11.19
N ASN A 238 -27.93 4.17 10.11
CA ASN A 238 -28.30 3.11 9.17
C ASN A 238 -27.17 2.83 8.19
N ARG A 239 -27.20 1.68 7.51
CA ARG A 239 -26.18 1.37 6.50
C ARG A 239 -26.26 2.34 5.32
N ASN A 240 -25.13 2.96 4.95
CA ASN A 240 -25.06 3.76 3.73
C ASN A 240 -25.26 2.85 2.51
N PRO A 241 -26.14 3.20 1.56
CA PRO A 241 -26.28 2.44 0.32
C PRO A 241 -25.03 2.49 -0.57
N ASN A 242 -24.15 3.47 -0.38
CA ASN A 242 -22.89 3.57 -1.11
C ASN A 242 -21.80 2.73 -0.42
N PRO A 243 -21.01 1.95 -1.19
CA PRO A 243 -19.88 1.23 -0.65
C PRO A 243 -18.75 2.19 -0.23
N PRO A 244 -17.79 1.73 0.59
CA PRO A 244 -16.68 2.58 1.00
C PRO A 244 -15.82 2.96 -0.21
N ASN A 245 -15.18 4.12 -0.11
CA ASN A 245 -14.11 4.53 -1.00
C ASN A 245 -12.89 3.62 -0.83
N ILE A 246 -12.22 3.34 -1.93
CA ILE A 246 -11.06 2.46 -2.01
C ILE A 246 -9.80 3.32 -2.06
N TYR A 247 -8.81 2.99 -1.24
CA TYR A 247 -7.53 3.67 -1.16
C TYR A 247 -6.38 2.67 -1.32
N LEU A 248 -5.25 3.17 -1.83
CA LEU A 248 -3.97 2.49 -1.77
C LEU A 248 -3.05 3.20 -0.80
N HIS A 249 -2.35 2.42 0.03
CA HIS A 249 -1.21 2.87 0.82
C HIS A 249 0.07 2.36 0.14
N PRO A 250 0.70 3.15 -0.74
CA PRO A 250 1.93 2.76 -1.42
C PRO A 250 3.17 2.86 -0.52
N CYS A 251 4.15 2.00 -0.77
CA CYS A 251 5.47 2.01 -0.15
C CYS A 251 6.62 2.33 -1.13
N ARG A 252 6.33 2.43 -2.43
CA ARG A 252 7.35 2.56 -3.47
C ARG A 252 8.15 3.86 -3.40
N ASP A 253 9.43 3.81 -3.77
CA ASP A 253 10.24 5.02 -3.88
C ASP A 253 9.65 5.97 -4.93
N ARG A 254 9.81 7.28 -4.72
CA ARG A 254 9.31 8.35 -5.61
C ARG A 254 7.79 8.35 -5.88
N VAL A 255 7.00 7.52 -5.18
CA VAL A 255 5.54 7.58 -5.10
C VAL A 255 5.14 8.27 -3.78
N THR A 256 3.95 8.87 -3.66
CA THR A 256 3.48 9.47 -2.39
C THR A 256 3.57 8.50 -1.20
N ARG A 257 3.83 8.97 0.02
CA ARG A 257 3.69 8.18 1.27
C ARG A 257 2.25 8.14 1.80
N ARG A 258 1.38 8.99 1.26
CA ARG A 258 0.02 9.22 1.79
C ARG A 258 -0.94 8.17 1.24
N ILE A 259 -1.92 7.82 2.06
CA ILE A 259 -3.01 6.91 1.68
C ILE A 259 -3.89 7.62 0.68
N THR A 260 -4.01 7.05 -0.51
CA THR A 260 -4.46 7.77 -1.70
C THR A 260 -5.69 7.11 -2.29
N GLN A 261 -6.76 7.88 -2.46
CA GLN A 261 -8.02 7.36 -3.00
C GLN A 261 -7.85 7.02 -4.48
N LEU A 262 -8.36 5.86 -4.88
CA LEU A 262 -8.47 5.48 -6.28
C LEU A 262 -9.56 6.31 -6.97
N SER A 263 -9.29 6.76 -8.19
CA SER A 263 -10.31 7.40 -9.02
C SER A 263 -11.37 6.38 -9.46
N ASP A 264 -12.55 6.86 -9.88
CA ASP A 264 -13.59 5.97 -10.38
C ASP A 264 -13.10 5.22 -11.64
N GLU A 265 -12.26 5.83 -12.47
CA GLU A 265 -11.64 5.19 -13.65
C GLU A 265 -10.68 4.07 -13.25
N GLN A 266 -9.86 4.28 -12.21
CA GLN A 266 -8.94 3.24 -11.71
C GLN A 266 -9.71 2.07 -11.11
N GLN A 267 -10.79 2.35 -10.36
CA GLN A 267 -11.67 1.31 -9.82
C GLN A 267 -12.37 0.55 -10.94
N GLN A 268 -12.88 1.23 -11.96
CA GLN A 268 -13.51 0.59 -13.11
C GLN A 268 -12.52 -0.27 -13.89
N ALA A 269 -11.31 0.21 -14.14
CA ALA A 269 -10.27 -0.55 -14.82
C ALA A 269 -9.91 -1.85 -14.07
N LEU A 270 -9.87 -1.82 -12.73
CA LEU A 270 -9.70 -3.04 -11.91
C LEU A 270 -10.86 -4.02 -12.09
N VAL A 271 -12.10 -3.53 -12.07
CA VAL A 271 -13.28 -4.39 -12.21
C VAL A 271 -13.37 -5.00 -13.61
N ASP A 272 -13.09 -4.20 -14.64
CA ASP A 272 -13.03 -4.67 -16.03
C ASP A 272 -11.95 -5.74 -16.19
N PHE A 273 -10.78 -5.54 -15.56
CA PHE A 273 -9.72 -6.54 -15.51
C PHE A 273 -10.14 -7.81 -14.75
N PHE A 274 -10.78 -7.68 -13.58
CA PHE A 274 -11.24 -8.83 -12.79
C PHE A 274 -12.33 -9.66 -13.46
N THR A 275 -13.18 -9.02 -14.27
CA THR A 275 -14.31 -9.67 -14.94
C THR A 275 -13.98 -10.12 -16.36
N LYS A 276 -12.80 -9.79 -16.88
CA LYS A 276 -12.35 -10.22 -18.21
C LYS A 276 -12.31 -11.75 -18.27
N THR A 277 -12.99 -12.28 -19.27
CA THR A 277 -13.01 -13.71 -19.61
C THR A 277 -12.19 -13.94 -20.88
N GLY A 278 -11.45 -15.05 -20.93
CA GLY A 278 -10.65 -15.42 -22.10
C GLY A 278 -9.43 -16.26 -21.74
N PRO A 279 -8.85 -16.99 -22.71
CA PRO A 279 -7.68 -17.84 -22.49
C PRO A 279 -6.35 -17.06 -22.47
N GLU A 280 -6.33 -15.83 -22.98
CA GLU A 280 -5.12 -15.02 -23.00
C GLU A 280 -5.04 -14.11 -21.76
N PRO A 281 -3.85 -13.97 -21.14
CA PRO A 281 -3.63 -13.00 -20.08
C PRO A 281 -4.12 -11.63 -20.54
N PRO A 282 -4.73 -10.81 -19.67
CA PRO A 282 -5.19 -9.50 -20.08
C PRO A 282 -4.01 -8.68 -20.62
N SER A 283 -3.99 -8.44 -21.93
CA SER A 283 -2.94 -7.69 -22.65
C SER A 283 -2.71 -6.25 -22.15
N SER A 284 -3.51 -5.79 -21.19
CA SER A 284 -3.36 -4.53 -20.47
C SER A 284 -3.84 -4.71 -19.03
N SER A 285 -3.00 -5.33 -18.19
CA SER A 285 -3.23 -5.33 -16.74
C SER A 285 -3.17 -3.88 -16.22
N PRO A 286 -4.13 -3.43 -15.37
CA PRO A 286 -4.03 -2.14 -14.69
C PRO A 286 -3.08 -2.19 -13.49
N LEU A 287 -2.48 -3.34 -13.21
CA LEU A 287 -1.62 -3.61 -12.06
C LEU A 287 -0.14 -3.53 -12.44
N PRO A 288 0.72 -2.95 -11.58
CA PRO A 288 0.38 -2.22 -10.36
C PRO A 288 -0.23 -0.83 -10.66
N ILE A 289 -1.13 -0.35 -9.79
CA ILE A 289 -1.66 1.01 -9.91
C ILE A 289 -0.68 1.98 -9.24
N ILE A 290 0.02 2.75 -10.06
CA ILE A 290 0.91 3.81 -9.57
C ILE A 290 0.09 5.08 -9.34
N VAL A 291 -0.22 5.36 -8.06
CA VAL A 291 -0.92 6.60 -7.68
C VAL A 291 -0.05 7.83 -7.94
N GLY A 292 -0.66 8.90 -8.44
CA GLY A 292 0.08 10.08 -8.88
C GLY A 292 -0.64 11.39 -8.60
N TYR A 293 -0.22 12.46 -9.28
CA TYR A 293 -0.78 13.80 -9.09
C TYR A 293 -2.27 13.92 -9.46
N LYS A 294 -2.81 12.99 -10.24
CA LYS A 294 -4.25 12.91 -10.55
C LYS A 294 -5.07 12.44 -9.34
N ASN A 295 -4.47 11.68 -8.42
CA ASN A 295 -5.10 11.24 -7.18
C ASN A 295 -4.97 12.31 -6.09
N ARG A 296 -5.92 13.24 -6.03
CA ARG A 296 -5.85 14.41 -5.13
C ARG A 296 -6.35 14.13 -3.71
N ARG A 297 -7.23 13.14 -3.54
CA ARG A 297 -7.76 12.78 -2.22
C ARG A 297 -6.76 11.89 -1.51
N ARG A 298 -5.93 12.52 -0.66
CA ARG A 298 -4.84 11.89 0.07
C ARG A 298 -4.97 12.15 1.56
N VAL A 299 -4.69 11.13 2.34
CA VAL A 299 -4.80 11.14 3.80
C VAL A 299 -3.44 10.79 4.40
N ASP A 300 -3.05 11.54 5.41
CA ASP A 300 -1.84 11.25 6.16
C ASP A 300 -2.00 9.92 6.94
N PRO A 301 -1.04 8.98 6.83
CA PRO A 301 -1.15 7.68 7.49
C PRO A 301 -1.42 7.79 9.00
N GLU A 302 -0.89 8.84 9.63
CA GLU A 302 -0.98 9.05 11.08
C GLU A 302 -2.41 9.35 11.57
N VAL A 303 -3.25 9.98 10.75
CA VAL A 303 -4.66 10.27 11.09
C VAL A 303 -5.64 9.25 10.51
N ALA A 304 -5.18 8.43 9.57
CA ALA A 304 -6.03 7.53 8.80
C ALA A 304 -6.78 6.53 9.68
N ILE A 305 -6.10 5.86 10.60
CA ILE A 305 -6.74 4.94 11.54
C ILE A 305 -7.46 5.71 12.65
N VAL A 306 -6.75 6.60 13.34
CA VAL A 306 -7.21 7.22 14.60
C VAL A 306 -8.41 8.15 14.42
N ASN A 307 -8.49 8.87 13.30
CA ASN A 307 -9.51 9.89 13.08
C ASN A 307 -10.51 9.52 12.00
N LEU A 308 -10.08 8.77 10.99
CA LEU A 308 -10.89 8.52 9.79
C LEU A 308 -11.28 7.05 9.61
N THR A 309 -10.74 6.14 10.43
CA THR A 309 -10.95 4.68 10.31
C THR A 309 -10.82 4.18 8.87
N ILE A 310 -9.83 4.72 8.15
CA ILE A 310 -9.44 4.25 6.82
C ILE A 310 -8.51 3.06 7.04
N CYS A 311 -9.06 1.86 6.94
CA CYS A 311 -8.38 0.60 7.13
C CYS A 311 -9.11 -0.53 6.40
N ARG A 312 -8.41 -1.63 6.12
CA ARG A 312 -9.06 -2.91 5.83
C ARG A 312 -9.48 -3.55 7.14
N ASP A 313 -8.53 -3.78 8.04
CA ASP A 313 -8.78 -4.35 9.36
C ASP A 313 -8.39 -3.33 10.43
N VAL A 314 -9.14 -3.19 11.53
CA VAL A 314 -8.87 -2.13 12.52
C VAL A 314 -7.53 -2.30 13.24
N TRP A 315 -6.99 -3.51 13.24
CA TRP A 315 -5.73 -3.91 13.86
C TRP A 315 -4.54 -3.91 12.89
N GLU A 316 -4.74 -3.55 11.62
CA GLU A 316 -3.69 -3.65 10.58
C GLU A 316 -2.49 -2.73 10.83
N ARG A 317 -2.65 -1.64 11.59
CA ARG A 317 -1.56 -0.75 12.01
C ARG A 317 -1.79 -0.25 13.43
N LYS A 318 -0.72 -0.04 14.18
CA LYS A 318 -0.76 0.63 15.49
C LYS A 318 -1.07 2.12 15.30
N PRO A 319 -1.89 2.72 16.18
CA PRO A 319 -2.02 4.18 16.19
C PRO A 319 -0.69 4.81 16.62
N PRO A 320 -0.27 5.93 16.01
CA PRO A 320 0.88 6.66 16.49
C PRO A 320 0.56 7.28 17.86
N THR A 321 1.56 7.41 18.72
CA THR A 321 1.48 8.25 19.91
C THR A 321 1.31 9.72 19.52
N LEU A 322 0.85 10.55 20.45
CA LEU A 322 0.70 11.98 20.22
C LEU A 322 2.05 12.65 19.86
N ASP A 323 3.15 12.20 20.46
CA ASP A 323 4.49 12.71 20.17
C ASP A 323 4.97 12.33 18.76
N GLU A 324 4.77 11.06 18.35
CA GLU A 324 5.07 10.62 16.98
C GLU A 324 4.26 11.40 15.95
N TYR A 325 2.98 11.65 16.23
CA TYR A 325 2.13 12.50 15.40
C TYR A 325 2.67 13.95 15.31
N PHE A 326 3.13 14.54 16.41
CA PHE A 326 3.73 15.87 16.36
C PHE A 326 5.04 15.90 15.60
N ILE A 327 5.87 14.87 15.73
CA ILE A 327 7.11 14.74 14.97
C ILE A 327 6.81 14.63 13.48
N SER A 328 5.85 13.80 13.07
CA SER A 328 5.51 13.59 11.66
C SER A 328 4.94 14.86 11.02
N THR A 329 4.05 15.58 11.71
CA THR A 329 3.41 16.80 11.19
C THR A 329 4.36 17.99 11.04
N ARG A 330 5.50 17.98 11.73
CA ARG A 330 6.56 18.99 11.60
C ARG A 330 7.53 18.72 10.46
N ARG A 331 7.48 17.53 9.85
CA ARG A 331 8.39 17.20 8.74
C ARG A 331 8.11 18.10 7.53
N PRO A 332 9.16 18.50 6.77
CA PRO A 332 8.98 19.25 5.53
C PRO A 332 8.02 18.52 4.58
N ARG A 333 7.06 19.27 4.03
CA ARG A 333 6.09 18.72 3.08
C ARG A 333 6.67 18.75 1.67
N SER A 334 6.73 17.60 1.03
CA SER A 334 7.07 17.49 -0.39
C SER A 334 5.83 17.72 -1.25
N SER A 335 6.00 18.22 -2.48
CA SER A 335 4.89 18.28 -3.44
C SER A 335 4.48 16.91 -3.97
N LEU A 336 5.39 15.92 -3.91
CA LEU A 336 5.08 14.53 -4.18
C LEU A 336 4.00 13.99 -3.24
N ASP A 337 4.03 14.34 -1.95
CA ASP A 337 3.05 13.90 -0.95
C ASP A 337 1.84 14.86 -0.88
N TYR A 338 2.11 16.16 -0.94
CA TYR A 338 1.14 17.25 -0.82
C TYR A 338 1.13 18.12 -2.08
N PRO A 339 0.51 17.66 -3.18
CA PRO A 339 0.62 18.32 -4.47
C PRO A 339 -0.01 19.72 -4.49
N GLU A 340 -0.93 20.01 -3.58
CA GLU A 340 -1.47 21.35 -3.32
C GLU A 340 -0.40 22.36 -2.83
N THR A 341 0.69 21.87 -2.22
CA THR A 341 1.74 22.71 -1.64
C THR A 341 2.53 23.46 -2.72
N LEU A 342 2.73 22.86 -3.90
CA LEU A 342 3.44 23.52 -4.99
C LEU A 342 2.68 24.78 -5.45
N ALA A 343 1.38 24.63 -5.73
CA ALA A 343 0.55 25.75 -6.13
C ALA A 343 0.49 26.83 -5.04
N PHE A 344 0.35 26.43 -3.77
CA PHE A 344 0.39 27.36 -2.64
C PHE A 344 1.71 28.12 -2.56
N MET A 345 2.85 27.43 -2.70
CA MET A 345 4.17 28.05 -2.67
C MET A 345 4.35 29.08 -3.79
N ILE A 346 3.90 28.75 -5.01
CA ILE A 346 3.95 29.67 -6.15
C ILE A 346 3.09 30.91 -5.88
N LEU A 347 1.86 30.71 -5.39
CA LEU A 347 0.95 31.81 -5.04
C LEU A 347 1.49 32.70 -3.94
N ALA A 348 2.05 32.10 -2.89
CA ALA A 348 2.62 32.83 -1.74
C ALA A 348 3.81 33.70 -2.18
N ASN A 349 4.73 33.14 -2.97
CA ASN A 349 5.88 33.90 -3.49
C ASN A 349 5.43 35.03 -4.42
N GLY A 350 4.49 34.76 -5.34
CA GLY A 350 3.94 35.78 -6.23
C GLY A 350 3.23 36.92 -5.49
N LYS A 351 2.53 36.63 -4.38
CA LYS A 351 1.92 37.65 -3.52
C LYS A 351 2.96 38.44 -2.70
N ALA A 352 4.03 37.79 -2.27
CA ALA A 352 5.11 38.43 -1.53
C ALA A 352 6.05 39.25 -2.42
N GLY A 353 5.92 39.18 -3.75
CA GLY A 353 6.86 39.81 -4.70
C GLY A 353 8.21 39.10 -4.76
N ASN A 354 8.28 37.85 -4.27
CA ASN A 354 9.49 37.05 -4.33
C ASN A 354 9.66 36.48 -5.74
N LYS A 355 10.88 36.57 -6.28
CA LYS A 355 11.21 35.97 -7.57
C LYS A 355 11.16 34.46 -7.47
N LEU A 356 10.41 33.82 -8.37
CA LEU A 356 10.47 32.38 -8.56
C LEU A 356 11.83 31.99 -9.19
N PRO A 357 12.41 30.83 -8.81
CA PRO A 357 13.59 30.30 -9.48
C PRO A 357 13.36 30.13 -11.00
N GLU A 358 14.34 30.48 -11.84
CA GLU A 358 14.18 30.37 -13.31
C GLU A 358 13.85 28.94 -13.76
N LYS A 359 14.47 27.92 -13.14
CA LYS A 359 14.14 26.51 -13.38
C LYS A 359 12.64 26.21 -13.17
N LEU A 360 12.01 26.85 -12.17
CA LEU A 360 10.58 26.68 -11.91
C LEU A 360 9.74 27.41 -12.97
N LYS A 361 10.17 28.60 -13.41
CA LYS A 361 9.51 29.34 -14.49
C LYS A 361 9.57 28.57 -15.81
N ASP A 362 10.69 27.93 -16.13
CA ASP A 362 10.84 27.12 -17.34
C ASP A 362 9.92 25.89 -17.32
N LYS A 363 9.80 25.24 -16.16
CA LYS A 363 8.84 24.16 -15.94
C LYS A 363 7.37 24.61 -16.08
N LEU A 364 7.05 25.81 -15.59
CA LEU A 364 5.72 26.41 -15.77
C LEU A 364 5.42 26.75 -17.24
N ARG A 365 6.40 27.30 -17.97
CA ARG A 365 6.27 27.65 -19.40
C ARG A 365 6.11 26.42 -20.29
N SER A 366 6.86 25.36 -20.01
CA SER A 366 6.83 24.10 -20.77
C SER A 366 5.59 23.25 -20.48
N GLY A 367 4.83 23.57 -19.43
CA GLY A 367 3.67 22.78 -18.99
C GLY A 367 4.06 21.50 -18.24
N GLU A 368 5.34 21.33 -17.88
CA GLU A 368 5.84 20.14 -17.14
C GLU A 368 5.14 19.95 -15.79
N LEU A 369 4.60 21.01 -15.21
CA LEU A 369 3.91 21.00 -13.91
C LEU A 369 2.39 20.91 -14.03
N ASP A 370 1.83 20.73 -15.23
CA ASP A 370 0.38 20.80 -15.43
C ASP A 370 -0.36 19.70 -14.66
N ASP A 371 0.16 18.48 -14.65
CA ASP A 371 -0.41 17.38 -13.89
C ASP A 371 -0.25 17.59 -12.37
N GLU A 372 0.88 18.16 -11.92
CA GLU A 372 1.18 18.44 -10.51
C GLU A 372 0.34 19.59 -9.95
N LEU A 373 0.13 20.65 -10.73
CA LEU A 373 -0.72 21.78 -10.38
C LEU A 373 -2.21 21.47 -10.55
N GLY A 374 -2.57 20.65 -11.55
CA GLY A 374 -3.93 20.24 -11.85
C GLY A 374 -4.93 21.40 -11.81
N PRO A 375 -6.02 21.32 -11.02
CA PRO A 375 -7.03 22.39 -10.96
C PRO A 375 -6.50 23.68 -10.33
N ASP A 376 -5.45 23.62 -9.50
CA ASP A 376 -4.88 24.80 -8.85
C ASP A 376 -4.10 25.69 -9.83
N LYS A 377 -3.70 25.17 -11.01
CA LYS A 377 -3.10 25.97 -12.09
C LYS A 377 -3.99 27.16 -12.46
N LYS A 378 -5.32 27.00 -12.43
CA LYS A 378 -6.29 28.08 -12.74
C LYS A 378 -6.25 29.24 -11.74
N ARG A 379 -5.68 29.03 -10.55
CA ARG A 379 -5.51 30.06 -9.52
C ARG A 379 -4.24 30.89 -9.74
N LEU A 380 -3.34 30.43 -10.61
CA LEU A 380 -2.08 31.11 -10.91
C LEU A 380 -2.29 32.15 -12.02
N ASP A 381 -1.95 33.41 -11.74
CA ASP A 381 -1.77 34.43 -12.77
C ASP A 381 -0.40 34.23 -13.42
N LEU A 382 -0.32 33.25 -14.33
CA LEU A 382 0.94 32.83 -14.96
C LEU A 382 1.57 33.98 -15.75
N ASP A 383 0.78 34.83 -16.39
CA ASP A 383 1.30 35.98 -17.14
C ASP A 383 2.02 36.95 -16.21
N LYS A 384 1.45 37.25 -15.04
CA LYS A 384 2.12 38.08 -14.03
C LYS A 384 3.38 37.42 -13.46
N LEU A 385 3.33 36.11 -13.18
CA LEU A 385 4.45 35.35 -12.60
C LEU A 385 5.62 35.14 -13.57
N LEU A 386 5.34 35.09 -14.87
CA LEU A 386 6.33 34.80 -15.92
C LEU A 386 6.87 36.08 -16.60
N ASN A 387 6.12 37.19 -16.57
CA ASN A 387 6.45 38.44 -17.26
C ASN A 387 6.97 39.56 -16.36
N GLU A 388 7.68 39.24 -15.26
CA GLU A 388 8.48 40.24 -14.54
C GLU A 388 9.57 40.81 -15.47
N ARG A 389 9.19 41.82 -16.27
CA ARG A 389 10.13 42.68 -16.99
C ARG A 389 11.02 43.33 -15.94
N LYS A 390 12.33 43.16 -16.13
CA LYS A 390 13.41 43.87 -15.45
C LYS A 390 13.00 45.35 -15.22
N SER A 391 12.68 45.70 -13.98
CA SER A 391 12.72 47.09 -13.51
C SER A 391 14.09 47.34 -12.90
#